data_AF-A0A435X5M7-F1
#
_entry.id   AF-A0A435X5M7-F1
#
_cell.length_a   1.000
_cell.length_b   1.000
_cell.length_c   1.000
_cell.angle_alpha   90.00
_cell.angle_beta   90.00
_cell.angle_gamma   90.00
#
_symmetry.space_group_name_H-M   'P 1'
#
loop_
_entity.id
_entity.type
_entity.pdbx_description
1 polymer ?
#
loop_
_entity_poly.entity_id
_entity_poly.type
_entity_poly.pdbx_seq_one_letter_code
_entity_poly.pdbx_strand_id
1 'polypeptide(L)'
;MEKRIYPQAIESVVMPEPFGRQSFDSAEKAVAALQALYDRNTKFLRDSFAELAAAGGDNGKRYRAFYPEIGVTTNSFTQIDSRQAYGHMPT
;
A
#
# COMPACT_ATOMS: atom_id res chain seq x y z
N MET A 1 3.84 43.99 -6.89
CA MET A 1 4.26 42.57 -6.77
C MET A 1 3.44 41.96 -5.63
N GLU A 2 2.13 41.88 -5.79
CA GLU A 2 1.18 41.61 -4.70
C GLU A 2 0.12 40.65 -5.19
N LYS A 3 0.31 39.37 -4.87
CA LYS A 3 -0.66 38.26 -4.83
C LYS A 3 0.13 36.96 -4.97
N ARG A 4 0.95 36.66 -3.96
CA ARG A 4 1.35 35.27 -3.73
C ARG A 4 0.18 34.63 -3.01
N ILE A 5 -0.55 33.76 -3.71
CA ILE A 5 -1.55 32.89 -3.10
C ILE A 5 -0.75 31.86 -2.29
N TYR A 6 -0.77 32.00 -0.97
CA TYR A 6 -0.26 30.94 -0.10
C TYR A 6 -1.30 29.81 -0.10
N PRO A 7 -0.91 28.57 -0.42
CA PRO A 7 -1.82 27.45 -0.24
C PRO A 7 -2.23 27.41 1.24
N GLN A 8 -3.54 27.26 1.50
CA GLN A 8 -4.03 27.05 2.86
C GLN A 8 -3.31 25.86 3.50
N ALA A 9 -3.06 25.96 4.81
CA ALA A 9 -2.44 24.87 5.55
C ALA A 9 -3.28 23.59 5.40
N ILE A 10 -2.63 22.46 5.18
CA ILE A 10 -3.30 21.16 5.11
C ILE A 10 -3.93 20.88 6.47
N GLU A 11 -5.26 20.77 6.50
CA GLU A 11 -6.00 20.64 7.76
C GLU A 11 -6.08 19.18 8.22
N SER A 12 -6.07 18.21 7.29
CA SER A 12 -6.15 16.79 7.65
C SER A 12 -5.57 15.85 6.59
N VAL A 13 -5.08 14.69 7.05
CA VAL A 13 -4.67 13.56 6.19
C VAL A 13 -5.66 12.43 6.40
N VAL A 14 -6.29 11.99 5.31
CA VAL A 14 -7.24 10.87 5.28
C VAL A 14 -6.54 9.66 4.68
N MET A 15 -6.71 8.50 5.31
CA MET A 15 -6.16 7.23 4.84
C MET A 15 -7.11 6.07 5.16
N PRO A 16 -7.01 4.93 4.45
CA PRO A 16 -7.77 3.73 4.81
C PRO A 16 -7.44 3.27 6.22
N GLU A 17 -8.39 2.59 6.88
CA GLU A 17 -8.14 1.97 8.20
C GLU A 17 -6.86 1.11 8.19
N PRO A 18 -6.04 1.15 9.24
CA PRO A 18 -4.85 0.32 9.34
C PRO A 18 -5.17 -1.16 9.17
N PHE A 19 -4.32 -1.88 8.44
CA PHE A 19 -4.39 -3.33 8.33
C PHE A 19 -3.29 -3.96 9.18
N GLY A 20 -3.67 -4.83 10.11
CA GLY A 20 -2.71 -5.55 10.97
C GLY A 20 -1.93 -6.59 10.18
N ARG A 21 -0.66 -6.80 10.55
CA ARG A 21 0.19 -7.84 9.94
C ARG A 21 -0.43 -9.23 10.16
N GLN A 22 -0.43 -10.06 9.13
CA GLN A 22 -0.90 -11.44 9.16
C GLN A 22 0.19 -12.38 8.67
N SER A 23 0.27 -13.56 9.29
CA SER A 23 1.16 -14.65 8.87
C SER A 23 0.37 -15.72 8.15
N PHE A 24 0.97 -16.31 7.12
CA PHE A 24 0.36 -17.36 6.31
C PHE A 24 1.36 -18.48 6.05
N ASP A 25 0.89 -19.72 6.11
CA ASP A 25 1.67 -20.91 5.71
C ASP A 25 1.36 -21.37 4.28
N SER A 26 0.43 -20.68 3.59
CA SER A 26 0.07 -20.92 2.18
C SER A 26 0.36 -19.68 1.37
N ALA A 27 1.12 -19.87 0.28
CA ALA A 27 1.47 -18.79 -0.65
C ALA A 27 0.21 -18.20 -1.31
N GLU A 28 -0.76 -19.05 -1.66
CA GLU A 28 -2.02 -18.63 -2.28
C GLU A 28 -2.82 -17.69 -1.37
N LYS A 29 -2.91 -18.03 -0.08
CA LYS A 29 -3.59 -17.17 0.92
C LYS A 29 -2.86 -15.85 1.12
N ALA A 30 -1.53 -15.87 1.18
CA ALA A 30 -0.73 -14.65 1.30
C ALA A 30 -0.92 -13.71 0.10
N VAL A 31 -0.86 -14.25 -1.12
CA VAL A 31 -1.05 -13.47 -2.35
C VAL A 31 -2.48 -12.92 -2.44
N ALA A 32 -3.50 -13.71 -2.09
CA ALA A 32 -4.88 -13.25 -2.07
C ALA A 32 -5.07 -12.07 -1.08
N ALA A 33 -4.44 -12.13 0.08
CA ALA A 33 -4.47 -11.02 1.04
C ALA A 33 -3.78 -9.75 0.50
N LEU A 34 -2.64 -9.88 -0.18
CA LEU A 34 -1.96 -8.75 -0.82
C LEU A 34 -2.82 -8.10 -1.92
N GLN A 35 -3.46 -8.92 -2.77
CA GLN A 35 -4.36 -8.43 -3.82
C GLN A 35 -5.54 -7.67 -3.21
N ALA A 36 -6.19 -8.25 -2.20
CA ALA A 36 -7.29 -7.59 -1.50
C ALA A 36 -6.87 -6.24 -0.87
N LEU A 37 -5.67 -6.16 -0.28
CA LEU A 37 -5.13 -4.92 0.27
C LEU A 37 -4.83 -3.88 -0.80
N TYR A 38 -4.25 -4.31 -1.90
CA TYR A 38 -3.97 -3.44 -3.03
C TYR A 38 -5.25 -2.86 -3.62
N ASP A 39 -6.26 -3.70 -3.87
CA ASP A 39 -7.55 -3.29 -4.41
C ASP A 39 -8.27 -2.33 -3.47
N ARG A 40 -8.28 -2.63 -2.17
CA ARG A 40 -8.83 -1.74 -1.14
C ARG A 40 -8.17 -0.35 -1.16
N ASN A 41 -6.84 -0.31 -1.17
CA ASN A 41 -6.08 0.94 -1.05
C ASN A 41 -6.16 1.78 -2.33
N THR A 42 -6.11 1.14 -3.50
CA THR A 42 -6.27 1.83 -4.78
C THR A 42 -7.70 2.29 -5.01
N LYS A 43 -8.70 1.50 -4.58
CA LYS A 43 -10.11 1.92 -4.60
C LYS A 43 -10.31 3.19 -3.77
N PHE A 44 -9.78 3.24 -2.54
CA PHE A 44 -9.85 4.44 -1.71
C PHE A 44 -9.32 5.70 -2.44
N LEU A 45 -8.15 5.61 -3.09
CA LEU A 45 -7.58 6.74 -3.82
C LEU A 45 -8.44 7.15 -5.02
N ARG A 46 -8.93 6.17 -5.78
CA ARG A 46 -9.79 6.43 -6.95
C ARG A 46 -11.12 7.07 -6.56
N ASP A 47 -11.75 6.55 -5.51
CA ASP A 47 -13.03 7.07 -5.01
C ASP A 47 -12.84 8.49 -4.47
N SER A 48 -11.81 8.71 -3.65
CA SER A 48 -11.46 10.04 -3.11
C SER A 48 -11.19 11.06 -4.21
N PHE A 49 -10.50 10.64 -5.28
CA PHE A 49 -10.24 11.50 -6.44
C PHE A 49 -11.52 11.82 -7.21
N ALA A 50 -12.40 10.84 -7.43
CA ALA A 50 -13.67 11.06 -8.10
C ALA A 50 -14.58 12.02 -7.31
N GLU A 51 -14.65 11.86 -5.99
CA GLU A 51 -15.38 12.76 -5.10
C GLU A 51 -14.80 14.19 -5.14
N LEU A 52 -13.48 14.33 -5.12
CA LEU A 52 -12.82 15.64 -5.20
C LEU A 52 -13.15 16.36 -6.52
N ALA A 53 -13.15 15.62 -7.62
CA ALA A 53 -13.50 16.15 -8.94
C ALA A 53 -14.98 16.58 -9.01
N ALA A 54 -15.88 15.84 -8.37
CA ALA A 54 -17.32 16.14 -8.35
C ALA A 54 -17.67 17.31 -7.39
N ALA A 55 -17.01 17.41 -6.25
CA ALA A 55 -17.29 18.39 -5.20
C ALA A 55 -16.69 19.78 -5.45
N GLY A 56 -16.07 20.01 -6.60
CA GLY A 56 -15.50 21.32 -6.94
C GLY A 56 -14.18 21.64 -6.23
N GLY A 57 -13.44 20.63 -5.76
CA GLY A 57 -12.05 20.79 -5.32
C GLY A 57 -11.87 21.34 -3.91
N ASP A 58 -12.51 20.76 -2.89
CA ASP A 58 -12.12 21.02 -1.50
C ASP A 58 -10.66 20.57 -1.26
N ASN A 59 -9.76 21.56 -1.19
CA ASN A 59 -8.31 21.37 -1.14
C ASN A 59 -7.76 21.24 0.30
N GLY A 60 -8.63 21.16 1.32
CA GLY A 60 -8.21 21.10 2.73
C GLY A 60 -7.65 19.74 3.18
N LYS A 61 -7.86 18.68 2.37
CA LYS A 61 -7.52 17.29 2.74
C LYS A 61 -6.42 16.72 1.86
N ARG A 62 -5.53 15.92 2.47
CA ARG A 62 -4.61 15.05 1.72
C ARG A 62 -5.02 13.60 1.86
N TYR A 63 -5.10 12.91 0.74
CA TYR A 63 -5.38 11.48 0.70
C TYR A 63 -4.07 10.70 0.64
N ARG A 64 -3.96 9.66 1.47
CA ARG A 64 -2.78 8.78 1.50
C ARG A 64 -3.22 7.33 1.58
N ALA A 65 -2.58 6.48 0.78
CA ALA A 65 -2.65 5.04 0.93
C ALA A 65 -1.24 4.47 0.73
N PHE A 66 -1.04 3.23 1.17
CA PHE A 66 0.26 2.57 1.15
C PHE A 66 0.20 1.30 0.30
N TYR A 67 1.32 0.92 -0.31
CA TYR A 67 1.43 -0.39 -0.94
C TYR A 67 1.44 -1.49 0.12
N PRO A 68 0.93 -2.70 -0.18
CA PRO A 68 1.06 -3.85 0.71
C PRO A 68 2.54 -4.24 0.89
N GLU A 69 2.90 -4.71 2.08
CA GLU A 69 4.20 -5.33 2.38
C GLU A 69 4.06 -6.85 2.41
N ILE A 70 5.04 -7.57 1.87
CA ILE A 70 5.20 -9.01 2.08
C ILE A 70 6.57 -9.29 2.71
N GLY A 71 6.56 -10.07 3.80
CA GLY A 71 7.76 -10.63 4.41
C GLY A 71 7.76 -12.15 4.26
N VAL A 72 8.94 -12.73 4.01
CA VAL A 72 9.14 -14.17 3.92
C VAL A 72 10.19 -14.58 4.94
N THR A 73 9.92 -15.64 5.69
CA THR A 73 10.83 -16.18 6.71
C THR A 73 10.95 -17.69 6.53
N THR A 74 12.18 -18.20 6.52
CA THR A 74 12.48 -19.62 6.48
C THR A 74 12.96 -20.08 7.85
N ASN A 75 12.39 -21.17 8.36
CA ASN A 75 12.76 -21.73 9.66
C ASN A 75 13.71 -22.93 9.55
N SER A 76 14.19 -23.23 8.34
CA SER A 76 15.00 -24.40 8.03
C SER A 76 16.15 -24.06 7.09
N PHE A 77 17.27 -24.75 7.27
CA PHE A 77 18.41 -24.71 6.35
C PHE A 77 18.23 -25.76 5.25
N THR A 78 18.48 -25.41 4.00
CA THR A 78 18.46 -26.35 2.87
C THR A 78 19.68 -26.10 2.00
N GLN A 79 20.36 -27.17 1.57
CA GLN A 79 21.50 -27.06 0.67
C GLN A 79 21.02 -26.48 -0.68
N ILE A 80 21.61 -25.38 -1.11
CA ILE A 80 21.21 -24.67 -2.33
C ILE A 80 21.68 -25.48 -3.55
N ASP A 81 20.75 -25.82 -4.45
CA ASP A 81 21.08 -26.37 -5.77
C ASP A 81 21.60 -25.25 -6.67
N SER A 82 22.89 -25.29 -7.01
CA SER A 82 23.56 -24.27 -7.81
C SER A 82 23.03 -24.16 -9.25
N ARG A 83 22.24 -25.13 -9.71
CA ARG A 83 21.54 -25.07 -11.01
C ARG A 83 20.32 -24.16 -10.98
N GLN A 84 19.80 -23.84 -9.80
CA GLN A 84 18.62 -22.99 -9.64
C GLN A 84 19.02 -21.52 -9.54
N ALA A 85 18.87 -20.77 -10.64
CA ALA A 85 19.28 -19.37 -10.71
C ALA A 85 18.52 -18.42 -9.76
N TYR A 86 17.31 -18.80 -9.30
CA TYR A 86 16.45 -17.97 -8.46
C TYR A 86 15.57 -18.82 -7.54
N GLY A 87 14.90 -18.19 -6.57
CA GLY A 87 13.98 -18.88 -5.66
C GLY A 87 14.65 -19.65 -4.52
N HIS A 88 15.94 -19.42 -4.31
CA HIS A 88 16.66 -19.88 -3.12
C HIS A 88 16.84 -18.71 -2.14
N MET A 89 16.80 -19.01 -0.85
CA MET A 89 17.14 -18.06 0.21
C MET A 89 18.49 -18.46 0.80
N PRO A 90 19.59 -17.80 0.41
CA PRO A 90 20.89 -18.06 1.02
C PRO A 90 20.90 -17.54 2.45
N THR A 91 21.47 -18.34 3.36
CA THR A 91 21.83 -17.91 4.71
C THR A 91 23.06 -17.02 4.71
#